data_AF-A0AAW2XJD6-F1
#
_entry.id   AF-A0AAW2XJD6-F1
#
_cell.length_a   1.000
_cell.length_b   1.000
_cell.length_c   1.000
_cell.angle_alpha   90.00
_cell.angle_beta   90.00
_cell.angle_gamma   90.00
#
_symmetry.space_group_name_H-M   'P 1'
#
loop_
_entity.id
_entity.type
_entity.pdbx_description
1 polymer ?
#
loop_
_entity_poly.entity_id
_entity_poly.type
_entity_poly.pdbx_seq_one_letter_code
_entity_poly.pdbx_strand_id
1 'polypeptide(L)'
;MAVEYSCCEAEFFIHIAVIVFLVMFAGLMSGLTLGLMSLSLVDLEVLAKSGTPKDKQHAAKILPVVRNQHLLLCTLLICNAAAMEALPIFLDALVTAWGAILISVTLILLFGEIIPQSVCSRYGLAIGATVAPVVRILVWICFPVAYPISKLLDYLLGHGHRALFRRAELKTLVDLHGNEAGKGGELTHDETTIIAGALELSEKTASDAMTPISETFAIDINANLDRSLMNLILEKGHSRVPVYYEQPTNIIGLVLVKNLLTIHPEDEVPVKSVTIRRIPRVPETMPLYDILNEFQKGHSHMAVVVRQCTKVPIQPAGTGDAESVYVDVGSAKDVRVDIDGEKPSSDKSVKSKRPLQKWKSFPNTEAILFKGTPRSKKWTKNMYSDILKIDETPLPKLPEEEEAVGIITMEDVIEELLQEEIFDETDHHVEDS
;
A
#
# COMPACT_ATOMS: atom_id res chain seq x y z
N MET A 1 43.44 39.30 32.88
CA MET A 1 44.06 39.06 34.20
C MET A 1 44.25 37.56 34.29
N ALA A 2 45.42 37.05 33.94
CA ALA A 2 45.72 35.63 34.14
C ALA A 2 45.85 35.44 35.66
N VAL A 3 44.91 34.72 36.26
CA VAL A 3 45.07 34.25 37.63
C VAL A 3 46.10 33.14 37.53
N GLU A 4 47.35 33.41 37.95
CA GLU A 4 48.36 32.38 38.14
C GLU A 4 47.90 31.49 39.30
N TYR A 5 47.08 30.49 39.01
CA TYR A 5 46.81 29.43 39.97
C TYR A 5 48.12 28.67 40.19
N SER A 6 48.55 28.60 41.45
CA SER A 6 49.65 27.73 41.81
C SER A 6 49.22 26.28 41.55
N CYS A 7 49.99 25.55 40.74
CA CYS A 7 49.78 24.11 40.56
C CYS A 7 49.62 23.44 41.94
N CYS A 8 48.56 22.65 42.10
CA CYS A 8 48.22 21.84 43.29
C CYS A 8 47.30 22.45 44.38
N GLU A 9 46.63 23.58 44.15
CA GLU A 9 45.50 23.99 45.02
C GLU A 9 44.18 23.28 44.68
N ALA A 10 43.24 23.21 45.64
CA ALA A 10 41.94 22.56 45.45
C ALA A 10 41.15 23.14 44.26
N GLU A 11 41.28 24.45 44.01
CA GLU A 11 40.68 25.15 42.87
C GLU A 11 41.13 24.61 41.51
N PHE A 12 42.40 24.19 41.38
CA PHE A 12 42.93 23.61 40.16
C PHE A 12 42.26 22.27 39.83
N PHE A 13 42.06 21.41 40.83
CA PHE A 13 41.36 20.13 40.66
C PHE A 13 39.88 20.34 40.34
N ILE A 14 39.24 21.38 40.90
CA ILE A 14 37.85 21.74 40.57
C ILE A 14 37.76 22.14 39.09
N HIS A 15 38.67 22.97 38.59
CA HIS A 15 38.66 23.38 37.18
C HIS A 15 38.87 22.21 36.22
N ILE A 16 39.80 21.29 36.54
CA ILE A 16 39.99 20.06 35.74
C ILE A 16 38.72 19.20 35.76
N ALA A 17 38.10 19.02 36.93
CA ALA A 17 36.86 18.24 37.04
C ALA A 17 35.73 18.86 36.20
N VAL A 18 35.61 20.20 36.18
CA VAL A 18 34.67 20.92 35.33
C VAL A 18 34.97 20.72 33.86
N ILE A 19 36.24 20.79 33.43
CA ILE A 19 36.63 20.56 32.03
C ILE A 19 36.28 19.14 31.60
N VAL A 20 36.63 18.13 32.40
CA VAL A 20 36.29 16.73 32.11
C VAL A 20 34.77 16.53 32.02
N PHE A 21 34.01 17.14 32.93
CA PHE A 21 32.56 17.12 32.88
C PHE A 21 32.02 17.80 31.60
N LEU A 22 32.54 18.96 31.22
CA LEU A 22 32.13 19.68 30.00
C LEU A 22 32.41 18.88 28.74
N VAL A 23 33.57 18.22 28.63
CA VAL A 23 33.89 17.33 27.49
C VAL A 23 32.90 16.17 27.42
N MET A 24 32.66 15.48 28.53
CA MET A 24 31.75 14.34 28.57
C MET A 24 30.30 14.75 28.28
N PHE A 25 29.88 15.91 28.79
CA PHE A 25 28.55 16.44 28.56
C PHE A 25 28.36 16.90 27.11
N ALA A 26 29.32 17.62 26.54
CA ALA A 26 29.32 17.99 25.12
C ALA A 26 29.26 16.73 24.23
N GLY A 27 30.10 15.74 24.53
CA GLY A 27 30.09 14.45 23.86
C GLY A 27 28.74 13.75 23.89
N LEU A 28 28.12 13.69 25.06
CA LEU A 28 26.79 13.10 25.21
C LEU A 28 25.73 13.86 24.40
N MET A 29 25.73 15.20 24.42
CA MET A 29 24.77 16.01 23.68
C MET A 29 24.95 15.90 22.17
N SER A 30 26.19 15.99 21.69
CA SER A 30 26.53 15.84 20.27
C SER A 30 26.18 14.44 19.75
N GLY A 31 26.54 13.40 20.51
CA GLY A 31 26.20 12.02 20.19
C GLY A 31 24.70 11.75 20.17
N LEU A 32 23.96 12.20 21.18
CA LEU A 32 22.49 12.05 21.23
C LEU A 32 21.80 12.83 20.12
N THR A 33 22.34 13.98 19.71
CA THR A 33 21.78 14.74 18.58
C THR A 33 21.80 13.89 17.31
N LEU A 34 22.95 13.30 16.98
CA LEU A 34 23.03 12.42 15.82
C LEU A 34 22.19 11.15 16.01
N GLY A 35 22.34 10.46 17.15
CA GLY A 35 21.74 9.16 17.39
C GLY A 35 20.22 9.17 17.57
N LEU A 36 19.63 10.25 18.11
CA LEU A 36 18.17 10.38 18.23
C LEU A 36 17.53 10.92 16.95
N MET A 37 18.22 11.81 16.23
CA MET A 37 17.69 12.37 14.97
C MET A 37 17.81 11.39 13.79
N SER A 38 18.74 10.43 13.85
CA SER A 38 18.84 9.35 12.87
C SER A 38 17.74 8.30 13.00
N LEU A 39 17.01 8.25 14.12
CA LEU A 39 15.90 7.32 14.33
C LEU A 39 14.64 7.87 13.67
N SER A 40 14.08 7.14 12.70
CA SER A 40 12.80 7.51 12.12
C SER A 40 11.65 7.18 13.09
N LEU A 41 10.60 8.01 13.08
CA LEU A 41 9.42 7.79 13.93
C LEU A 41 8.69 6.49 13.56
N VAL A 42 8.67 6.15 12.27
CA VAL A 42 8.03 4.93 11.76
C VAL A 42 8.79 3.70 12.24
N ASP A 43 10.12 3.68 12.11
CA ASP A 43 10.94 2.56 12.61
C ASP A 43 10.76 2.40 14.12
N LEU A 44 10.72 3.50 14.87
CA LEU A 44 10.53 3.44 16.31
C LEU A 44 9.13 2.93 16.71
N GLU A 45 8.08 3.27 15.95
CA GLU A 45 6.74 2.72 16.13
C GLU A 45 6.67 1.22 15.78
N VAL A 46 7.35 0.80 14.71
CA VAL A 46 7.47 -0.61 14.32
C VAL A 46 8.23 -1.39 15.40
N LEU A 47 9.37 -0.89 15.87
CA LEU A 47 10.15 -1.51 16.94
C LEU A 47 9.36 -1.58 18.26
N ALA A 48 8.57 -0.55 18.58
CA ALA A 48 7.72 -0.56 19.78
C ALA A 48 6.62 -1.63 19.73
N LYS A 49 6.12 -1.98 18.53
CA LYS A 49 5.06 -2.99 18.35
C LYS A 49 5.61 -4.40 18.13
N SER A 50 6.66 -4.54 17.33
CA SER A 50 7.12 -5.81 16.77
C SER A 50 8.58 -6.16 17.10
N GLY A 51 9.34 -5.29 17.77
CA GLY A 51 10.75 -5.53 18.11
C GLY A 51 10.99 -6.58 19.21
N THR A 52 12.25 -6.78 19.62
CA THR A 52 12.58 -7.65 20.76
C THR A 52 12.00 -7.09 22.07
N PRO A 53 11.79 -7.89 23.14
CA PRO A 53 11.25 -7.37 24.39
C PRO A 53 12.07 -6.22 25.01
N LYS A 54 13.38 -6.17 24.75
CA LYS A 54 14.26 -5.05 25.15
C LYS A 54 14.04 -3.83 24.26
N ASP A 55 14.02 -4.01 22.94
CA ASP A 55 13.84 -2.92 21.98
C ASP A 55 12.46 -2.27 22.12
N LYS A 56 11.41 -3.04 22.39
CA LYS A 56 10.07 -2.52 22.68
C LYS A 56 10.07 -1.54 23.84
N GLN A 57 10.76 -1.86 24.94
CA GLN A 57 10.85 -0.99 26.11
C GLN A 57 11.68 0.26 25.82
N HIS A 58 12.79 0.11 25.09
CA HIS A 58 13.65 1.22 24.70
C HIS A 58 12.93 2.20 23.75
N ALA A 59 12.29 1.67 22.72
CA ALA A 59 11.51 2.44 21.75
C ALA A 59 10.36 3.20 22.42
N ALA A 60 9.59 2.53 23.30
CA ALA A 60 8.48 3.17 24.02
C ALA A 60 8.92 4.35 24.91
N LYS A 61 10.13 4.30 25.49
CA LYS A 61 10.68 5.41 26.30
C LYS A 61 11.14 6.60 25.45
N ILE A 62 11.72 6.34 24.28
CA ILE A 62 12.28 7.37 23.40
C ILE A 62 11.19 8.06 22.57
N LEU A 63 10.18 7.32 22.14
CA LEU A 63 9.10 7.80 21.27
C LEU A 63 8.49 9.15 21.68
N PRO A 64 8.11 9.39 22.96
CA PRO A 64 7.55 10.69 23.36
C PRO A 64 8.56 11.85 23.26
N VAL A 65 9.86 11.57 23.33
CA VAL A 65 10.93 12.58 23.28
C VAL A 65 11.21 12.97 21.82
N VAL A 66 11.29 12.00 20.90
CA VAL A 66 11.57 12.24 19.48
C VAL A 66 10.34 12.75 18.72
N ARG A 67 9.12 12.58 19.26
CA ARG A 67 7.89 13.08 18.64
C ARG A 67 7.93 14.58 18.29
N ASN A 68 8.62 15.39 19.09
CA ASN A 68 8.86 16.80 18.81
C ASN A 68 10.31 17.01 18.34
N GLN A 69 10.64 16.52 17.13
CA GLN A 69 12.02 16.51 16.61
C GLN A 69 12.68 17.89 16.65
N HIS A 70 11.98 18.96 16.25
CA HIS A 70 12.53 20.32 16.26
C HIS A 70 12.83 20.83 17.68
N LEU A 71 11.95 20.57 18.65
CA LEU A 71 12.18 20.96 20.06
C LEU A 71 13.35 20.19 20.68
N LEU A 72 13.44 18.89 20.40
CA LEU A 72 14.53 18.04 20.85
C LEU A 72 15.87 18.50 20.25
N LEU A 73 15.90 18.71 18.93
CA LEU A 73 17.07 19.21 18.22
C LEU A 73 17.54 20.56 18.79
N CYS A 74 16.63 21.52 18.96
CA CYS A 74 16.98 22.82 19.54
C CYS A 74 17.55 22.69 20.96
N THR A 75 16.94 21.84 21.79
CA THR A 75 17.42 21.60 23.16
C THR A 75 18.84 21.04 23.16
N LEU A 76 19.09 19.96 22.41
CA LEU A 76 20.38 19.29 22.40
C LEU A 76 21.47 20.19 21.79
N LEU A 77 21.16 20.95 20.73
CA LEU A 77 22.08 21.90 20.13
C LEU A 77 22.44 23.04 21.09
N ILE A 78 21.47 23.60 21.83
CA ILE A 78 21.74 24.64 22.82
C ILE A 78 22.66 24.12 23.93
N CYS A 79 22.38 22.92 24.47
CA CYS A 79 23.22 22.31 25.49
C CYS A 79 24.63 21.99 24.97
N ASN A 80 24.72 21.50 23.72
CA ASN A 80 25.99 21.20 23.07
C ASN A 80 26.83 22.48 22.87
N ALA A 81 26.24 23.52 22.28
CA ALA A 81 26.90 24.79 22.05
C ALA A 81 27.36 25.44 23.37
N ALA A 82 26.51 25.44 24.40
CA ALA A 82 26.88 25.97 25.71
C ALA A 82 28.10 25.25 26.32
N ALA A 83 28.19 23.92 26.16
CA ALA A 83 29.31 23.15 26.68
C ALA A 83 30.61 23.36 25.87
N MET A 84 30.50 23.45 24.54
CA MET A 84 31.64 23.71 23.66
C MET A 84 32.23 25.10 23.85
N GLU A 85 31.40 26.12 24.07
CA GLU A 85 31.86 27.50 24.32
C GLU A 85 32.38 27.69 25.75
N ALA A 86 31.82 26.98 26.74
CA ALA A 86 32.30 27.06 28.12
C ALA A 86 33.71 26.46 28.29
N LEU A 87 34.04 25.41 27.54
CA LEU A 87 35.28 24.65 27.74
C LEU A 87 36.57 25.48 27.51
N PRO A 88 36.74 26.25 26.42
CA PRO A 88 37.89 27.14 26.23
C PRO A 88 38.02 28.19 27.33
N ILE A 89 36.89 28.71 27.84
CA ILE A 89 36.87 29.74 28.90
C ILE A 89 37.50 29.20 30.18
N PHE A 90 37.19 27.95 30.57
CA PHE A 90 37.80 27.31 31.73
C PHE A 90 39.26 26.87 31.49
N LEU A 91 39.64 26.56 30.24
CA LEU A 91 41.03 26.21 29.89
C LEU A 91 41.96 27.43 29.84
N ASP A 92 41.47 28.60 29.42
CA ASP A 92 42.24 29.86 29.42
C ASP A 92 42.65 30.29 30.84
N ALA A 93 41.90 29.85 31.85
CA ALA A 93 42.26 30.05 33.25
C ALA A 93 43.43 29.16 33.74
N LEU A 94 43.74 28.06 33.04
CA LEU A 94 44.74 27.06 33.45
C LEU A 94 46.01 27.07 32.59
N VAL A 95 45.88 27.44 31.32
CA VAL A 95 46.94 27.36 30.31
C VAL A 95 47.07 28.71 29.61
N THR A 96 48.21 28.98 28.98
CA THR A 96 48.36 30.13 28.08
C THR A 96 47.27 30.14 27.00
N ALA A 97 46.80 31.32 26.61
CA ALA A 97 45.67 31.47 25.67
C ALA A 97 45.81 30.65 24.37
N TRP A 98 47.00 30.59 23.77
CA TRP A 98 47.24 29.78 22.58
C TRP A 98 47.18 28.27 22.86
N GLY A 99 47.61 27.84 24.06
CA GLY A 99 47.55 26.45 24.50
C GLY A 99 46.13 26.03 24.86
N ALA A 100 45.35 26.92 25.48
CA ALA A 100 43.94 26.70 25.78
C ALA A 100 43.13 26.41 24.50
N ILE A 101 43.32 27.21 23.44
CA ILE A 101 42.67 27.01 22.13
C ILE A 101 43.09 25.67 21.50
N LEU A 102 44.39 25.36 21.48
CA LEU A 102 44.89 24.14 20.83
C LEU A 102 44.40 22.88 21.56
N ILE A 103 44.42 22.89 22.89
CA ILE A 103 43.95 21.77 23.71
C ILE A 103 42.42 21.66 23.62
N SER A 104 41.69 22.78 23.70
CA SER A 104 40.22 22.77 23.66
C SER A 104 39.69 22.21 22.35
N VAL A 105 40.22 22.67 21.20
CA VAL A 105 39.82 22.19 19.88
C VAL A 105 40.10 20.69 19.75
N THR A 106 41.27 20.24 20.18
CA THR A 106 41.62 18.80 20.14
C THR A 106 40.67 17.95 20.98
N LEU A 107 40.39 18.37 22.22
CA LEU A 107 39.52 17.65 23.14
C LEU A 107 38.06 17.64 22.68
N ILE A 108 37.54 18.78 22.22
CA ILE A 108 36.17 18.89 21.72
C ILE A 108 35.99 18.04 20.46
N LEU A 109 36.89 18.14 19.47
CA LEU A 109 36.74 17.38 18.23
C LEU A 109 36.82 15.87 18.49
N LEU A 110 37.83 15.41 19.23
CA LEU A 110 38.04 13.97 19.42
C LEU A 110 37.02 13.37 20.40
N PHE A 111 36.92 13.94 21.60
CA PHE A 111 36.11 13.38 22.70
C PHE A 111 34.72 14.01 22.84
N GLY A 112 34.51 15.22 22.35
CA GLY A 112 33.22 15.92 22.37
C GLY A 112 32.36 15.74 21.12
N GLU A 113 32.94 15.30 19.99
CA GLU A 113 32.20 15.13 18.74
C GLU A 113 32.43 13.77 18.08
N ILE A 114 33.62 13.52 17.54
CA ILE A 114 33.88 12.39 16.64
C ILE A 114 33.60 11.05 17.31
N ILE A 115 34.22 10.79 18.47
CA ILE A 115 34.04 9.53 19.19
C ILE A 115 32.58 9.36 19.63
N PRO A 116 31.95 10.30 20.36
CA PRO A 116 30.56 10.14 20.80
C PRO A 116 29.56 9.98 19.67
N GLN A 117 29.69 10.73 18.58
CA GLN A 117 28.81 10.64 17.42
C GLN A 117 28.91 9.27 16.75
N SER A 118 30.13 8.75 16.58
CA SER A 118 30.32 7.41 16.00
C SER A 118 29.66 6.31 16.84
N VAL A 119 29.77 6.38 18.17
CA VAL A 119 29.18 5.41 19.10
C VAL A 119 27.65 5.53 19.12
N CYS A 120 27.11 6.76 19.18
CA CYS A 120 25.67 6.99 19.20
C CYS A 120 25.00 6.72 17.86
N SER A 121 25.72 6.81 16.74
CA SER A 121 25.21 6.38 15.43
C SER A 121 24.93 4.86 15.40
N ARG A 122 25.80 4.05 16.04
CA ARG A 122 25.63 2.59 16.07
C ARG A 122 24.69 2.09 17.18
N TYR A 123 24.72 2.72 18.35
CA TYR A 123 23.97 2.30 19.54
C TYR A 123 22.89 3.30 19.97
N GLY A 124 22.38 4.11 19.03
CA GLY A 124 21.47 5.23 19.30
C GLY A 124 20.21 4.83 20.07
N LEU A 125 19.60 3.69 19.75
CA LEU A 125 18.41 3.20 20.44
C LEU A 125 18.69 2.85 21.92
N ALA A 126 19.77 2.14 22.20
CA ALA A 126 20.11 1.72 23.57
C ALA A 126 20.58 2.90 24.44
N ILE A 127 21.47 3.73 23.90
CA ILE A 127 22.00 4.92 24.59
C ILE A 127 20.88 5.95 24.78
N GLY A 128 20.12 6.24 23.72
CA GLY A 128 18.98 7.14 23.74
C GLY A 128 17.94 6.75 24.78
N ALA A 129 17.62 5.47 24.91
CA ALA A 129 16.61 5.01 25.87
C ALA A 129 17.09 5.06 27.32
N THR A 130 18.38 4.83 27.54
CA THR A 130 19.00 4.91 28.86
C THR A 130 19.07 6.36 29.33
N VAL A 131 19.39 7.28 28.43
CA VAL A 131 19.56 8.71 28.71
C VAL A 131 18.27 9.51 28.51
N ALA A 132 17.21 8.91 27.98
CA ALA A 132 15.87 9.51 27.79
C ALA A 132 15.36 10.33 28.99
N PRO A 133 15.44 9.86 30.26
CA PRO A 133 14.99 10.68 31.39
C PRO A 133 15.82 11.95 31.58
N VAL A 134 17.15 11.89 31.34
CA VAL A 134 18.04 13.06 31.41
C VAL A 134 17.68 14.04 30.30
N VAL A 135 17.50 13.56 29.07
CA VAL A 135 17.07 14.41 27.94
C VAL A 135 15.74 15.11 28.24
N ARG A 136 14.78 14.40 28.86
CA ARG A 136 13.50 15.00 29.24
C ARG A 136 13.64 16.14 30.26
N ILE A 137 14.56 16.00 31.21
CA ILE A 137 14.89 17.07 32.17
C ILE A 137 15.53 18.25 31.43
N LEU A 138 16.47 17.99 30.50
CA LEU A 138 17.09 19.05 29.69
C LEU A 138 16.08 19.80 28.84
N VAL A 139 15.17 19.09 28.16
CA VAL A 139 14.09 19.71 27.39
C VAL A 139 13.22 20.61 28.27
N TRP A 140 12.94 20.21 29.52
CA TRP A 140 12.19 21.03 30.45
C TRP A 140 12.97 22.28 30.90
N ILE A 141 14.27 22.15 31.18
CA ILE A 141 15.15 23.26 31.58
C ILE A 141 15.33 24.27 30.44
N CYS A 142 15.60 23.79 29.22
CA CYS A 142 15.83 24.63 28.05
C CYS A 142 14.52 25.05 27.36
N PHE A 143 13.37 24.56 27.81
CA PHE A 143 12.05 24.88 27.26
C PHE A 143 11.80 26.38 26.99
N PRO A 144 12.09 27.33 27.91
CA PRO A 144 11.78 28.74 27.68
C PRO A 144 12.52 29.34 26.48
N VAL A 145 13.70 28.83 26.15
CA VAL A 145 14.52 29.31 25.02
C VAL A 145 14.32 28.43 23.79
N ALA A 146 14.25 27.11 23.95
CA ALA A 146 14.13 26.15 22.85
C ALA A 146 12.74 26.19 22.20
N TYR A 147 11.66 26.43 22.95
CA TYR A 147 10.29 26.44 22.43
C TYR A 147 10.01 27.54 21.38
N PRO A 148 10.37 28.83 21.58
CA PRO A 148 10.14 29.83 20.54
C PRO A 148 10.95 29.55 19.28
N ILE A 149 12.19 29.05 19.43
CA ILE A 149 13.06 28.69 18.30
C ILE A 149 12.47 27.50 17.54
N SER A 150 12.03 26.45 18.24
CA SER A 150 11.43 25.27 17.58
C SER A 150 10.13 25.64 16.85
N LYS A 151 9.29 26.48 17.44
CA LYS A 151 8.04 26.93 16.82
C LYS A 151 8.26 27.79 15.58
N LEU A 152 9.30 28.61 15.58
CA LEU A 152 9.74 29.35 14.39
C LEU A 152 10.19 28.39 13.30
N LEU A 153 10.94 27.34 13.67
CA LEU A 153 11.40 26.31 12.75
C LEU A 153 10.24 25.51 12.15
N ASP A 154 9.26 25.12 12.99
CA ASP A 154 8.02 24.44 12.56
C ASP A 154 7.20 25.28 11.58
N TYR A 155 7.21 26.61 11.76
CA TYR A 155 6.52 27.55 10.87
C TYR A 155 7.25 27.73 9.52
N LEU A 156 8.58 27.76 9.53
CA LEU A 156 9.41 27.93 8.33
C LEU A 156 9.52 26.65 7.48
N LEU A 157 9.68 25.49 8.13
CA LEU A 157 9.93 24.21 7.46
C LEU A 157 8.63 23.39 7.23
N GLY A 158 7.54 23.76 7.90
CA GLY A 158 6.28 23.00 7.85
C GLY A 158 6.27 21.80 8.79
N HIS A 159 5.08 21.26 9.08
CA HIS A 159 4.96 20.12 10.00
C HIS A 159 5.43 18.85 9.29
N GLY A 160 6.39 18.14 9.91
CA GLY A 160 7.02 16.93 9.36
C GLY A 160 6.01 15.94 8.80
N HIS A 161 6.25 15.53 7.55
CA HIS A 161 5.43 14.55 6.86
C HIS A 161 5.44 13.24 7.67
N ARG A 162 4.26 12.74 8.06
CA ARG A 162 4.15 11.33 8.43
C ARG A 162 4.49 10.55 7.17
N ALA A 163 5.66 9.91 7.16
CA ALA A 163 6.09 9.05 6.07
C ALA A 163 5.22 7.78 6.08
N LEU A 164 3.99 7.91 5.58
CA LEU A 164 3.23 6.75 5.16
C LEU A 164 3.86 6.29 3.86
N PHE A 165 4.37 5.07 3.85
CA PHE A 165 4.94 4.49 2.65
C PHE A 165 3.88 4.43 1.55
N ARG A 166 4.24 4.90 0.36
CA ARG A 166 3.42 4.67 -0.84
C ARG A 166 3.48 3.18 -1.20
N ARG A 167 2.48 2.67 -1.93
CA ARG A 167 2.46 1.27 -2.42
C ARG A 167 3.76 0.86 -3.13
N ALA A 168 4.28 1.72 -4.01
CA ALA A 168 5.56 1.50 -4.68
C ALA A 168 6.74 1.39 -3.69
N GLU A 169 6.78 2.22 -2.65
CA GLU A 169 7.81 2.16 -1.60
C GLU A 169 7.66 0.89 -0.75
N LEU A 170 6.42 0.46 -0.49
CA LEU A 170 6.15 -0.79 0.24
C LEU A 170 6.57 -2.01 -0.59
N LYS A 171 6.33 -2.01 -1.90
CA LYS A 171 6.83 -3.05 -2.82
C LYS A 171 8.36 -3.10 -2.78
N THR A 172 9.03 -1.96 -2.96
CA THR A 172 10.50 -1.90 -2.85
C THR A 172 11.02 -2.36 -1.48
N LEU A 173 10.30 -2.05 -0.39
CA LEU A 173 10.66 -2.52 0.94
C LEU A 173 10.55 -4.05 1.03
N VAL A 174 9.51 -4.66 0.48
CA VAL A 174 9.33 -6.12 0.44
C VAL A 174 10.44 -6.76 -0.40
N ASP A 175 10.73 -6.22 -1.58
CA ASP A 175 11.80 -6.73 -2.47
C ASP A 175 13.18 -6.65 -1.78
N LEU A 176 13.46 -5.59 -1.02
CA LEU A 176 14.69 -5.45 -0.25
C LEU A 176 14.82 -6.47 0.89
N HIS A 177 13.69 -6.94 1.43
CA HIS A 177 13.65 -8.02 2.42
C HIS A 177 13.52 -9.40 1.77
N GLY A 178 13.42 -9.49 0.45
CA GLY A 178 13.56 -10.73 -0.29
C GLY A 178 14.98 -11.24 -0.22
N ASN A 179 15.12 -12.57 -0.16
CA ASN A 179 16.41 -13.26 -0.10
C ASN A 179 17.32 -12.96 -1.32
N GLU A 180 16.76 -12.36 -2.38
CA GLU A 180 17.43 -11.98 -3.63
C GLU A 180 18.34 -10.75 -3.49
N ALA A 181 18.08 -9.86 -2.53
CA ALA A 181 18.86 -8.64 -2.33
C ALA A 181 20.13 -8.85 -1.48
N GLY A 182 20.35 -10.03 -0.92
CA GLY A 182 21.54 -10.36 -0.11
C GLY A 182 21.72 -9.51 1.17
N LYS A 183 20.68 -8.76 1.58
CA LYS A 183 20.71 -7.85 2.73
C LYS A 183 20.09 -8.42 4.01
N GLY A 184 19.80 -9.73 4.03
CA GLY A 184 19.43 -10.46 5.24
C GLY A 184 17.95 -10.36 5.64
N GLY A 185 17.04 -10.24 4.67
CA GLY A 185 15.62 -10.41 4.96
C GLY A 185 15.25 -11.90 5.13
N GLU A 186 14.24 -12.15 5.94
CA GLU A 186 13.78 -13.52 6.30
C GLU A 186 12.72 -14.07 5.33
N LEU A 187 12.28 -13.29 4.33
CA LEU A 187 11.23 -13.68 3.40
C LEU A 187 11.77 -14.56 2.27
N THR A 188 11.07 -15.65 1.98
CA THR A 188 11.37 -16.50 0.81
C THR A 188 10.98 -15.79 -0.50
N HIS A 189 11.49 -16.29 -1.63
CA HIS A 189 11.14 -15.74 -2.94
C HIS A 189 9.62 -15.81 -3.17
N ASP A 190 9.01 -16.97 -2.92
CA ASP A 190 7.56 -17.18 -3.06
C ASP A 190 6.76 -16.21 -2.17
N GLU A 191 7.20 -15.99 -0.92
CA GLU A 191 6.54 -15.03 -0.02
C GLU A 191 6.64 -13.60 -0.56
N THR A 192 7.81 -13.20 -1.09
CA THR A 192 7.96 -11.87 -1.71
C THR A 192 7.11 -11.71 -2.95
N THR A 193 7.03 -12.73 -3.81
CA THR A 193 6.23 -12.70 -5.04
C THR A 193 4.75 -12.57 -4.72
N ILE A 194 4.23 -13.36 -3.77
CA ILE A 194 2.82 -13.29 -3.36
C ILE A 194 2.47 -11.92 -2.75
N ILE A 195 3.36 -11.37 -1.90
CA ILE A 195 3.13 -10.04 -1.31
C ILE A 195 3.17 -8.96 -2.38
N ALA A 196 4.11 -9.03 -3.33
CA ALA A 196 4.19 -8.10 -4.45
C ALA A 196 2.92 -8.18 -5.33
N GLY A 197 2.49 -9.38 -5.71
CA GLY A 197 1.25 -9.62 -6.45
C GLY A 197 0.02 -9.08 -5.70
N ALA A 198 -0.06 -9.28 -4.38
CA ALA A 198 -1.16 -8.75 -3.57
C ALA A 198 -1.21 -7.20 -3.56
N LEU A 199 -0.04 -6.54 -3.57
CA LEU A 199 0.03 -5.08 -3.65
C LEU A 199 -0.43 -4.59 -5.04
N GLU A 200 -0.07 -5.30 -6.10
CA GLU A 200 -0.43 -4.99 -7.50
C GLU A 200 -1.89 -5.28 -7.85
N LEU A 201 -2.50 -6.31 -7.25
CA LEU A 201 -3.89 -6.72 -7.49
C LEU A 201 -4.90 -5.59 -7.23
N SER A 202 -4.51 -4.63 -6.39
CA SER A 202 -5.33 -3.46 -6.10
C SER A 202 -5.22 -2.32 -7.12
N GLU A 203 -4.21 -2.36 -7.99
CA GLU A 203 -3.99 -1.40 -9.09
C GLU A 203 -4.43 -1.99 -10.44
N LYS A 204 -4.29 -3.31 -10.62
CA LYS A 204 -4.77 -4.04 -11.80
C LYS A 204 -6.30 -4.12 -11.83
N THR A 205 -6.85 -4.06 -13.03
CA THR A 205 -8.29 -4.08 -13.32
C THR A 205 -8.70 -5.32 -14.08
N ALA A 206 -10.02 -5.57 -14.18
CA ALA A 206 -10.58 -6.67 -14.96
C ALA A 206 -10.04 -6.69 -16.40
N SER A 207 -9.85 -5.52 -17.01
CA SER A 207 -9.32 -5.41 -18.37
C SER A 207 -7.89 -5.93 -18.52
N ASP A 208 -7.10 -5.95 -17.45
CA ASP A 208 -5.68 -6.32 -17.50
C ASP A 208 -5.49 -7.85 -17.44
N ALA A 209 -6.43 -8.57 -16.82
CA ALA A 209 -6.33 -10.02 -16.56
C ALA A 209 -7.41 -10.87 -17.26
N MET A 210 -8.39 -10.26 -17.92
CA MET A 210 -9.46 -11.01 -18.60
C MET A 210 -8.96 -11.72 -19.86
N THR A 211 -9.55 -12.88 -20.17
CA THR A 211 -9.48 -13.47 -21.50
C THR A 211 -10.38 -12.66 -22.46
N PRO A 212 -9.85 -12.13 -23.58
CA PRO A 212 -10.65 -11.41 -24.56
C PRO A 212 -11.80 -12.27 -25.12
N ILE A 213 -12.94 -11.64 -25.42
CA ILE A 213 -14.11 -12.37 -25.94
C ILE A 213 -13.83 -13.08 -27.28
N SER A 214 -12.86 -12.57 -28.06
CA SER A 214 -12.40 -13.17 -29.32
C SER A 214 -11.64 -14.48 -29.16
N GLU A 215 -11.02 -14.69 -28.00
CA GLU A 215 -10.23 -15.89 -27.67
C GLU A 215 -11.01 -16.87 -26.79
N THR A 216 -12.20 -16.46 -26.36
CA THR A 216 -13.08 -17.25 -25.49
C THR A 216 -13.82 -18.32 -26.28
N PHE A 217 -13.75 -19.58 -25.82
CA PHE A 217 -14.63 -20.64 -26.31
C PHE A 217 -16.02 -20.53 -25.67
N ALA A 218 -17.06 -20.26 -26.48
CA ALA A 218 -18.45 -20.16 -26.04
C ALA A 218 -19.39 -20.91 -26.99
N ILE A 219 -20.55 -21.35 -26.48
CA ILE A 219 -21.55 -22.13 -27.24
C ILE A 219 -22.83 -21.33 -27.48
N ASP A 220 -23.45 -21.52 -28.65
CA ASP A 220 -24.77 -20.94 -28.96
C ASP A 220 -25.87 -21.68 -28.18
N ILE A 221 -26.77 -20.95 -27.55
CA ILE A 221 -27.94 -21.49 -26.85
C ILE A 221 -28.87 -22.32 -27.77
N ASN A 222 -28.87 -22.04 -29.07
CA ASN A 222 -29.67 -22.75 -30.07
C ASN A 222 -28.97 -23.98 -30.64
N ALA A 223 -27.70 -24.21 -30.30
CA ALA A 223 -26.98 -25.40 -30.73
C ALA A 223 -27.55 -26.67 -30.09
N ASN A 224 -27.42 -27.79 -30.80
CA ASN A 224 -27.72 -29.13 -30.28
C ASN A 224 -26.44 -29.76 -29.75
N LEU A 225 -26.52 -30.45 -28.62
CA LEU A 225 -25.41 -31.18 -28.01
C LEU A 225 -25.17 -32.49 -28.76
N ASP A 226 -24.75 -32.36 -30.01
CA ASP A 226 -24.41 -33.47 -30.88
C ASP A 226 -23.02 -34.05 -30.54
N ARG A 227 -22.65 -35.14 -31.21
CA ARG A 227 -21.35 -35.79 -31.01
C ARG A 227 -20.18 -34.83 -31.26
N SER A 228 -20.30 -33.94 -32.24
CA SER A 228 -19.23 -33.04 -32.63
C SER A 228 -18.99 -31.95 -31.58
N LEU A 229 -20.05 -31.29 -31.11
CA LEU A 229 -19.97 -30.26 -30.07
C LEU A 229 -19.52 -30.85 -28.73
N MET A 230 -20.04 -32.03 -28.36
CA MET A 230 -19.62 -32.71 -27.13
C MET A 230 -18.13 -33.07 -27.15
N ASN A 231 -17.61 -33.56 -28.28
CA ASN A 231 -16.18 -33.83 -28.43
C ASN A 231 -15.36 -32.53 -28.36
N LEU A 232 -15.83 -31.46 -28.99
CA LEU A 232 -15.16 -30.16 -28.95
C LEU A 232 -15.08 -29.59 -27.52
N ILE A 233 -16.17 -29.70 -26.74
CA ILE A 233 -16.18 -29.29 -25.32
C ILE A 233 -15.17 -30.10 -24.51
N LEU A 234 -15.07 -31.41 -24.75
CA LEU A 234 -14.11 -32.27 -24.06
C LEU A 234 -12.66 -31.98 -24.47
N GLU A 235 -12.40 -31.73 -25.76
CA GLU A 235 -11.08 -31.37 -26.28
C GLU A 235 -10.59 -30.04 -25.68
N LYS A 236 -11.50 -29.08 -25.47
CA LYS A 236 -11.16 -27.81 -24.83
C LYS A 236 -10.89 -27.89 -23.33
N GLY A 237 -11.26 -28.99 -22.65
CA GLY A 237 -10.93 -29.23 -21.24
C GLY A 237 -11.63 -28.32 -20.20
N HIS A 238 -12.28 -27.23 -20.60
CA HIS A 238 -12.84 -26.27 -19.66
C HIS A 238 -13.99 -26.84 -18.80
N SER A 239 -13.95 -26.58 -17.49
CA SER A 239 -15.02 -26.97 -16.56
C SER A 239 -16.33 -26.16 -16.72
N ARG A 240 -16.22 -24.92 -17.20
CA ARG A 240 -17.30 -23.93 -17.34
C ARG A 240 -17.27 -23.37 -18.75
N VAL A 241 -18.38 -23.51 -19.48
CA VAL A 241 -18.48 -23.03 -20.87
C VAL A 241 -19.55 -21.94 -20.94
N PRO A 242 -19.20 -20.71 -21.33
CA PRO A 242 -20.15 -19.62 -21.56
C PRO A 242 -21.16 -19.96 -22.66
N VAL A 243 -22.39 -19.48 -22.50
CA VAL A 243 -23.47 -19.61 -23.48
C VAL A 243 -23.90 -18.24 -23.98
N TYR A 244 -23.91 -18.06 -25.29
CA TYR A 244 -24.34 -16.83 -25.95
C TYR A 244 -25.62 -17.00 -26.78
N TYR A 245 -26.22 -15.89 -27.18
CA TYR A 245 -27.38 -15.87 -28.07
C TYR A 245 -27.19 -14.85 -29.19
N GLU A 246 -27.34 -15.32 -30.43
CA GLU A 246 -27.15 -14.58 -31.69
C GLU A 246 -25.71 -14.07 -31.92
N GLN A 247 -25.10 -13.41 -30.94
CA GLN A 247 -23.75 -12.84 -31.02
C GLN A 247 -22.87 -13.34 -29.86
N PRO A 248 -21.58 -13.63 -30.08
CA PRO A 248 -20.64 -14.03 -29.02
C PRO A 248 -20.50 -12.99 -27.88
N THR A 249 -20.70 -11.71 -28.19
CA THR A 249 -20.71 -10.61 -27.21
C THR A 249 -21.94 -10.62 -26.29
N ASN A 250 -22.98 -11.38 -26.64
CA ASN A 250 -24.20 -11.53 -25.87
C ASN A 250 -24.19 -12.80 -25.02
N ILE A 251 -23.33 -12.83 -23.99
CA ILE A 251 -23.28 -13.92 -23.01
C ILE A 251 -24.51 -13.87 -22.09
N ILE A 252 -25.31 -14.93 -22.09
CA ILE A 252 -26.50 -15.10 -21.24
C ILE A 252 -26.13 -15.73 -19.90
N GLY A 253 -25.22 -16.71 -19.93
CA GLY A 253 -24.88 -17.51 -18.75
C GLY A 253 -23.76 -18.49 -19.04
N LEU A 254 -23.65 -19.52 -18.20
CA LEU A 254 -22.67 -20.59 -18.37
C LEU A 254 -23.29 -21.96 -18.14
N VAL A 255 -22.73 -22.97 -18.79
CA VAL A 255 -23.02 -24.38 -18.59
C VAL A 255 -21.85 -25.02 -17.87
N LEU A 256 -22.15 -25.87 -16.88
CA LEU A 256 -21.15 -26.70 -16.23
C LEU A 256 -21.00 -28.00 -17.03
N VAL A 257 -19.79 -28.33 -17.47
CA VAL A 257 -19.55 -29.53 -18.28
C VAL A 257 -19.96 -30.80 -17.55
N LYS A 258 -19.81 -30.85 -16.23
CA LYS A 258 -20.32 -31.97 -15.41
C LYS A 258 -21.82 -32.24 -15.56
N ASN A 259 -22.63 -31.21 -15.89
CA ASN A 259 -24.07 -31.39 -16.11
C ASN A 259 -24.36 -32.02 -17.48
N LEU A 260 -23.40 -31.98 -18.41
CA LEU A 260 -23.51 -32.60 -19.73
C LEU A 260 -23.23 -34.11 -19.68
N LEU A 261 -22.62 -34.62 -18.60
CA LEU A 261 -22.32 -36.04 -18.44
C LEU A 261 -23.56 -36.94 -18.42
N THR A 262 -24.73 -36.40 -18.09
CA THR A 262 -26.00 -37.15 -18.07
C THR A 262 -26.74 -37.14 -19.40
N ILE A 263 -26.20 -36.46 -20.42
CA ILE A 263 -26.82 -36.29 -21.73
C ILE A 263 -26.14 -37.22 -22.71
N HIS A 264 -26.91 -38.01 -23.45
CA HIS A 264 -26.37 -38.84 -24.52
C HIS A 264 -26.29 -38.02 -25.82
N PRO A 265 -25.16 -38.06 -26.55
CA PRO A 265 -25.03 -37.32 -27.82
C PRO A 265 -26.06 -37.72 -28.89
N GLU A 266 -26.59 -38.95 -28.80
CA GLU A 266 -27.60 -39.46 -29.73
C GLU A 266 -28.98 -38.80 -29.55
N ASP A 267 -29.22 -38.16 -28.40
CA ASP A 267 -30.48 -37.49 -28.09
C ASP A 267 -30.54 -36.06 -28.69
N GLU A 268 -29.41 -35.54 -29.21
CA GLU A 268 -29.27 -34.20 -29.81
C GLU A 268 -29.95 -33.09 -28.99
N VAL A 269 -29.82 -33.17 -27.67
CA VAL A 269 -30.51 -32.27 -26.73
C VAL A 269 -30.07 -30.82 -26.97
N PRO A 270 -31.00 -29.87 -27.16
CA PRO A 270 -30.63 -28.48 -27.40
C PRO A 270 -30.07 -27.83 -26.13
N VAL A 271 -29.03 -27.00 -26.26
CA VAL A 271 -28.34 -26.34 -25.12
C VAL A 271 -29.31 -25.59 -24.21
N LYS A 272 -30.34 -24.94 -24.78
CA LYS A 272 -31.42 -24.26 -24.03
C LYS A 272 -32.15 -25.12 -22.99
N SER A 273 -32.17 -26.44 -23.16
CA SER A 273 -32.84 -27.38 -22.25
C SER A 273 -31.95 -27.85 -21.10
N VAL A 274 -30.66 -27.51 -21.16
CA VAL A 274 -29.70 -27.77 -20.09
C VAL A 274 -29.77 -26.67 -19.03
N THR A 275 -29.38 -27.00 -17.81
CA THR A 275 -29.30 -26.03 -16.71
C THR A 275 -28.20 -24.98 -17.00
N ILE A 276 -28.63 -23.81 -17.46
CA ILE A 276 -27.76 -22.63 -17.61
C ILE A 276 -27.72 -21.85 -16.29
N ARG A 277 -26.52 -21.54 -15.82
CA ARG A 277 -26.30 -20.73 -14.61
C ARG A 277 -26.02 -19.27 -14.96
N ARG A 278 -26.47 -18.37 -14.11
CA ARG A 278 -26.19 -16.93 -14.20
C ARG A 278 -24.70 -16.68 -13.99
N ILE A 279 -24.16 -15.82 -14.83
CA ILE A 279 -22.80 -15.31 -14.73
C ILE A 279 -22.87 -13.84 -14.28
N PRO A 280 -22.13 -13.45 -13.21
CA PRO A 280 -22.00 -12.05 -12.83
C PRO A 280 -21.39 -11.22 -13.97
N ARG A 281 -21.82 -9.96 -14.09
CA ARG A 281 -21.22 -8.97 -15.00
C ARG A 281 -20.43 -7.97 -14.16
N VAL A 282 -19.18 -7.72 -14.55
CA VAL A 282 -18.27 -6.78 -13.90
C VAL A 282 -17.77 -5.76 -14.92
N PRO A 283 -17.63 -4.46 -14.56
CA PRO A 283 -17.10 -3.48 -15.50
C PRO A 283 -15.60 -3.69 -15.74
N GLU A 284 -15.11 -3.34 -16.93
CA GLU A 284 -13.69 -3.48 -17.29
C GLU A 284 -12.71 -2.75 -16.34
N THR A 285 -13.19 -1.69 -15.69
CA THR A 285 -12.40 -0.89 -14.73
C THR A 285 -12.45 -1.40 -13.30
N MET A 286 -13.14 -2.52 -13.02
CA MET A 286 -13.25 -3.06 -11.67
C MET A 286 -11.88 -3.61 -11.20
N PRO A 287 -11.36 -3.23 -10.03
CA PRO A 287 -10.10 -3.76 -9.51
C PRO A 287 -10.17 -5.27 -9.28
N LEU A 288 -9.07 -5.99 -9.54
CA LEU A 288 -9.01 -7.45 -9.37
C LEU A 288 -9.27 -7.88 -7.92
N TYR A 289 -8.87 -7.07 -6.94
CA TYR A 289 -9.19 -7.32 -5.52
C TYR A 289 -10.70 -7.38 -5.25
N ASP A 290 -11.50 -6.51 -5.89
CA ASP A 290 -12.95 -6.50 -5.72
C ASP A 290 -13.59 -7.70 -6.44
N ILE A 291 -13.04 -8.11 -7.58
CA ILE A 291 -13.47 -9.32 -8.31
C ILE A 291 -13.18 -10.57 -7.48
N LEU A 292 -12.01 -10.67 -6.84
CA LEU A 292 -11.68 -11.73 -5.91
C LEU A 292 -12.70 -11.83 -4.77
N ASN A 293 -13.10 -10.69 -4.21
CA ASN A 293 -14.13 -10.63 -3.17
C ASN A 293 -15.50 -11.10 -3.68
N GLU A 294 -15.88 -10.76 -4.92
CA GLU A 294 -17.11 -11.29 -5.54
C GLU A 294 -17.05 -12.80 -5.70
N PHE A 295 -15.93 -13.35 -6.17
CA PHE A 295 -15.73 -14.79 -6.30
C PHE A 295 -15.75 -15.53 -4.96
N GLN A 296 -15.17 -14.94 -3.90
CA GLN A 296 -15.19 -15.50 -2.53
C GLN A 296 -16.59 -15.60 -1.92
N LYS A 297 -17.59 -14.85 -2.42
CA LYS A 297 -18.99 -15.00 -1.99
C LYS A 297 -19.59 -16.35 -2.40
N GLY A 298 -18.96 -17.05 -3.37
CA GLY A 298 -19.29 -18.42 -3.75
C GLY A 298 -20.45 -18.57 -4.71
N HIS A 299 -20.86 -17.50 -5.41
CA HIS A 299 -21.94 -17.54 -6.40
C HIS A 299 -21.46 -18.01 -7.78
N SER A 300 -20.30 -17.51 -8.23
CA SER A 300 -19.66 -17.90 -9.49
C SER A 300 -18.14 -17.78 -9.36
N HIS A 301 -17.40 -18.59 -10.11
CA HIS A 301 -15.93 -18.50 -10.26
C HIS A 301 -15.54 -17.96 -11.64
N MET A 302 -16.49 -17.37 -12.35
CA MET A 302 -16.36 -16.82 -13.69
C MET A 302 -17.30 -15.61 -13.78
N ALA A 303 -16.86 -14.53 -14.39
CA ALA A 303 -17.62 -13.31 -14.61
C ALA A 303 -17.41 -12.80 -16.04
N VAL A 304 -18.43 -12.15 -16.59
CA VAL A 304 -18.33 -11.47 -17.88
C VAL A 304 -17.86 -10.04 -17.63
N VAL A 305 -16.78 -9.65 -18.29
CA VAL A 305 -16.30 -8.28 -18.28
C VAL A 305 -17.05 -7.49 -19.33
N VAL A 306 -17.68 -6.39 -18.91
CA VAL A 306 -18.50 -5.54 -19.78
C VAL A 306 -17.89 -4.15 -19.92
N ARG A 307 -18.02 -3.60 -21.13
CA ARG A 307 -17.77 -2.19 -21.43
C ARG A 307 -19.09 -1.48 -21.63
N GLN A 308 -19.23 -0.32 -21.00
CA GLN A 308 -20.39 0.55 -21.22
C GLN A 308 -20.19 1.31 -22.53
N CYS A 309 -21.09 1.12 -23.48
CA CYS A 309 -21.08 1.84 -24.74
C CYS A 309 -22.01 3.06 -24.63
N THR A 310 -21.45 4.23 -24.32
CA THR A 310 -22.20 5.50 -24.41
C THR A 310 -22.41 5.86 -25.87
N LYS A 311 -23.55 5.47 -26.46
CA LYS A 311 -23.97 5.99 -27.76
C LYS A 311 -24.37 7.45 -27.59
N VAL A 312 -23.52 8.39 -28.00
CA VAL A 312 -23.87 9.81 -28.05
C VAL A 312 -24.66 10.07 -29.34
N PRO A 313 -25.93 10.51 -29.28
CA PRO A 313 -26.68 10.85 -30.48
C PRO A 313 -26.16 12.17 -31.06
N ILE A 314 -25.55 12.11 -32.25
CA ILE A 314 -25.23 13.30 -33.04
C ILE A 314 -26.50 13.69 -33.81
N GLN A 315 -27.09 14.85 -33.50
CA GLN A 315 -28.14 15.43 -34.34
C GLN A 315 -27.49 16.11 -35.56
N PRO A 316 -27.79 15.69 -36.80
CA PRO A 316 -27.37 16.45 -37.96
C PRO A 316 -28.17 17.76 -38.05
N ALA A 317 -27.49 18.90 -38.06
CA ALA A 317 -28.09 20.17 -38.41
C ALA A 317 -28.29 20.23 -39.93
N GLY A 318 -29.47 19.83 -40.41
CA GLY A 318 -29.84 19.98 -41.83
C GLY A 318 -31.06 19.14 -42.22
N THR A 319 -32.08 19.81 -42.77
CA THR A 319 -33.27 19.21 -43.38
C THR A 319 -32.91 18.28 -44.55
N GLY A 320 -33.40 17.05 -44.49
CA GLY A 320 -33.41 16.10 -45.61
C GLY A 320 -32.84 14.73 -45.20
N ASP A 321 -33.75 13.77 -44.99
CA ASP A 321 -33.60 12.32 -44.93
C ASP A 321 -32.16 11.80 -44.73
N ALA A 322 -31.81 11.46 -43.48
CA ALA A 322 -30.51 10.87 -43.15
C ALA A 322 -30.66 9.66 -42.22
N GLU A 323 -30.11 8.55 -42.69
CA GLU A 323 -29.75 7.34 -41.95
C GLU A 323 -28.85 7.71 -40.77
N SER A 324 -29.16 7.22 -39.56
CA SER A 324 -28.40 7.54 -38.36
C SER A 324 -27.02 6.86 -38.42
N VAL A 325 -25.97 7.64 -38.72
CA VAL A 325 -24.59 7.19 -38.63
C VAL A 325 -24.15 7.26 -37.16
N TYR A 326 -23.88 6.10 -36.56
CA TYR A 326 -23.27 6.00 -35.25
C TYR A 326 -21.74 6.04 -35.39
N VAL A 327 -21.08 6.83 -34.54
CA VAL A 327 -19.60 6.83 -34.43
C VAL A 327 -19.23 6.14 -33.13
N ASP A 328 -18.33 5.17 -33.24
CA ASP A 328 -17.67 4.51 -32.12
C ASP A 328 -16.66 5.46 -31.49
N VAL A 329 -16.86 5.83 -30.22
CA VAL A 329 -15.91 6.63 -29.43
C VAL A 329 -15.30 5.72 -28.38
N GLY A 330 -14.64 4.66 -28.85
CA GLY A 330 -13.79 3.80 -28.04
C GLY A 330 -12.34 4.27 -28.05
N SER A 331 -11.83 4.64 -26.87
CA SER A 331 -10.40 4.81 -26.54
C SER A 331 -9.67 6.01 -27.16
N ALA A 332 -9.76 7.17 -26.51
CA ALA A 332 -8.68 8.15 -26.59
C ALA A 332 -7.48 7.63 -25.77
N LYS A 333 -6.52 6.98 -26.46
CA LYS A 333 -5.17 6.81 -25.91
C LYS A 333 -4.55 8.20 -25.74
N ASP A 334 -4.29 8.57 -24.49
CA ASP A 334 -3.45 9.72 -24.14
C ASP A 334 -2.04 9.52 -24.71
N VAL A 335 -1.80 10.04 -25.92
CA VAL A 335 -0.44 10.25 -26.44
C VAL A 335 0.07 11.55 -25.82
N ARG A 336 0.84 11.45 -24.73
CA ARG A 336 1.61 12.58 -24.19
C ARG A 336 2.78 12.87 -25.13
N VAL A 337 2.76 14.06 -25.72
CA VAL A 337 3.94 14.68 -26.34
C VAL A 337 4.35 15.83 -25.44
N ASP A 338 5.50 15.70 -24.78
CA ASP A 338 6.13 16.77 -24.00
C ASP A 338 6.76 17.81 -24.93
N ILE A 339 6.33 19.07 -24.80
CA ILE A 339 7.14 20.25 -25.18
C ILE A 339 7.02 21.29 -24.07
N ASP A 340 8.19 21.69 -23.58
CA ASP A 340 8.48 22.65 -22.51
C ASP A 340 7.80 24.02 -22.64
N GLY A 341 7.48 24.63 -21.49
CA GLY A 341 7.20 26.06 -21.39
C GLY A 341 6.66 26.50 -20.02
N GLU A 342 7.43 27.34 -19.32
CA GLU A 342 7.23 27.80 -17.94
C GLU A 342 5.92 28.57 -17.62
N LYS A 343 5.53 28.44 -16.34
CA LYS A 343 4.57 29.17 -15.45
C LYS A 343 4.51 30.72 -15.59
N PRO A 344 3.68 31.46 -14.80
CA PRO A 344 2.49 31.11 -13.98
C PRO A 344 1.30 32.12 -14.12
N SER A 345 0.13 31.87 -13.50
CA SER A 345 -0.52 32.82 -12.57
C SER A 345 -1.90 32.41 -12.03
N SER A 346 -2.07 32.67 -10.73
CA SER A 346 -3.29 33.09 -10.01
C SER A 346 -4.57 32.26 -10.10
N ASP A 347 -4.94 31.65 -8.98
CA ASP A 347 -6.33 31.26 -8.71
C ASP A 347 -6.92 32.12 -7.57
N LYS A 348 -8.02 32.78 -7.89
CA LYS A 348 -8.89 33.52 -6.96
C LYS A 348 -10.22 32.78 -6.89
N SER A 349 -10.48 32.16 -5.74
CA SER A 349 -11.76 32.06 -5.02
C SER A 349 -13.03 32.45 -5.80
N VAL A 350 -14.02 31.55 -5.89
CA VAL A 350 -15.43 31.82 -5.51
C VAL A 350 -16.14 30.53 -5.05
N LYS A 351 -16.88 30.66 -3.93
CA LYS A 351 -17.72 29.66 -3.24
C LYS A 351 -19.09 29.46 -3.92
N SER A 352 -19.70 28.27 -3.82
CA SER A 352 -21.12 28.16 -3.45
C SER A 352 -21.58 26.75 -3.00
N LYS A 353 -22.13 26.77 -1.79
CA LYS A 353 -22.88 25.79 -0.96
C LYS A 353 -23.91 24.90 -1.67
N ARG A 354 -24.15 23.69 -1.11
CA ARG A 354 -25.45 23.19 -0.57
C ARG A 354 -25.27 21.85 0.21
N PRO A 355 -26.23 21.41 1.06
CA PRO A 355 -25.95 21.17 2.49
C PRO A 355 -26.19 19.74 3.00
N LEU A 356 -25.58 19.44 4.16
CA LEU A 356 -25.84 18.29 5.02
C LEU A 356 -27.29 18.27 5.55
N GLN A 357 -27.91 17.09 5.49
CA GLN A 357 -28.98 16.68 6.43
C GLN A 357 -28.45 15.64 7.42
N LYS A 358 -28.69 15.94 8.70
CA LYS A 358 -28.40 15.16 9.91
C LYS A 358 -29.43 14.04 10.09
N TRP A 359 -28.99 12.89 10.64
CA TRP A 359 -29.50 12.18 11.85
C TRP A 359 -29.15 10.68 11.79
N LYS A 360 -28.94 9.93 12.88
CA LYS A 360 -28.74 10.16 14.33
C LYS A 360 -28.42 8.79 14.96
N SER A 361 -27.65 8.80 16.04
CA SER A 361 -27.69 7.88 17.20
C SER A 361 -27.65 6.36 17.00
N PHE A 362 -26.52 5.78 17.40
CA PHE A 362 -26.36 4.39 17.83
C PHE A 362 -27.07 4.14 19.18
N PRO A 363 -27.81 3.03 19.36
CA PRO A 363 -28.05 2.46 20.68
C PRO A 363 -26.96 1.46 21.06
N ASN A 364 -26.68 1.41 22.36
CA ASN A 364 -25.66 0.57 23.00
C ASN A 364 -26.22 -0.82 23.38
N THR A 365 -25.34 -1.82 23.27
CA THR A 365 -25.19 -3.04 24.10
C THR A 365 -26.41 -3.94 24.40
N GLU A 366 -26.39 -5.17 23.88
CA GLU A 366 -26.68 -6.38 24.67
C GLU A 366 -26.17 -7.67 24.00
N ALA A 367 -25.66 -8.59 24.83
CA ALA A 367 -25.04 -9.86 24.46
C ALA A 367 -26.08 -10.94 24.18
N ILE A 368 -25.91 -11.74 23.11
CA ILE A 368 -26.65 -12.99 22.92
C ILE A 368 -25.73 -14.10 22.38
N LEU A 369 -25.31 -14.93 23.34
CA LEU A 369 -25.28 -16.39 23.36
C LEU A 369 -25.33 -17.16 22.01
N PHE A 370 -24.31 -17.99 21.81
CA PHE A 370 -24.28 -19.11 20.86
C PHE A 370 -25.57 -19.94 20.91
N LYS A 371 -26.28 -20.03 19.79
CA LYS A 371 -27.23 -21.11 19.53
C LYS A 371 -27.09 -21.56 18.08
N GLY A 372 -26.36 -22.66 17.90
CA GLY A 372 -26.19 -23.32 16.61
C GLY A 372 -27.54 -23.76 16.03
N THR A 373 -27.74 -23.46 14.76
CA THR A 373 -28.77 -24.07 13.91
C THR A 373 -28.16 -24.44 12.55
N PRO A 374 -28.62 -25.52 11.91
CA PRO A 374 -27.81 -26.29 10.97
C PRO A 374 -27.68 -25.58 9.62
N ARG A 375 -26.42 -25.28 9.27
CA ARG A 375 -25.94 -24.60 8.03
C ARG A 375 -26.42 -25.25 6.71
N SER A 376 -26.91 -26.49 6.76
CA SER A 376 -27.29 -27.30 5.59
C SER A 376 -28.52 -26.79 4.82
N LYS A 377 -29.54 -26.23 5.48
CA LYS A 377 -30.78 -25.78 4.79
C LYS A 377 -30.66 -24.44 4.07
N LYS A 378 -29.63 -23.64 4.38
CA LYS A 378 -29.37 -22.34 3.73
C LYS A 378 -28.62 -22.51 2.39
N TRP A 379 -27.86 -23.59 2.25
CA TRP A 379 -27.02 -23.85 1.08
C TRP A 379 -27.84 -24.25 -0.15
N THR A 380 -28.88 -25.07 0.03
CA THR A 380 -29.75 -25.51 -1.08
C THR A 380 -30.59 -24.37 -1.63
N LYS A 381 -31.06 -23.44 -0.80
CA LYS A 381 -31.95 -22.35 -1.23
C LYS A 381 -31.25 -21.30 -2.11
N ASN A 382 -29.96 -21.05 -1.90
CA ASN A 382 -29.15 -20.15 -2.74
C ASN A 382 -28.64 -20.82 -4.02
N MET A 383 -28.58 -22.16 -4.10
CA MET A 383 -28.11 -22.85 -5.30
C MET A 383 -29.11 -22.80 -6.47
N TYR A 384 -30.40 -22.61 -6.18
CA TYR A 384 -31.47 -22.52 -7.19
C TYR A 384 -31.73 -21.09 -7.70
N SER A 385 -31.24 -20.03 -7.03
CA SER A 385 -31.40 -18.65 -7.52
C SER A 385 -30.54 -18.34 -8.74
N ASP A 386 -29.48 -19.11 -8.93
CA ASP A 386 -28.50 -18.88 -9.98
C ASP A 386 -28.83 -19.68 -11.25
N ILE A 387 -29.89 -20.49 -11.25
CA ILE A 387 -30.36 -21.22 -12.44
C ILE A 387 -31.28 -20.31 -13.25
N LEU A 388 -30.95 -20.08 -14.52
CA LEU A 388 -31.82 -19.39 -15.46
C LEU A 388 -32.99 -20.31 -15.86
N LYS A 389 -34.22 -19.86 -15.59
CA LYS A 389 -35.43 -20.52 -16.10
C LYS A 389 -35.69 -19.96 -17.50
N ILE A 390 -35.43 -20.76 -18.53
CA ILE A 390 -35.51 -20.34 -19.95
C ILE A 390 -36.93 -20.51 -20.52
N ASP A 391 -37.83 -21.21 -19.82
CA ASP A 391 -39.03 -21.78 -20.44
C ASP A 391 -40.28 -20.89 -20.60
N GLU A 392 -40.38 -19.67 -20.05
CA GLU A 392 -41.66 -18.91 -20.14
C GLU A 392 -41.56 -17.38 -20.31
N THR A 393 -40.37 -16.83 -20.60
CA THR A 393 -40.22 -15.38 -20.84
C THR A 393 -39.28 -15.13 -22.02
N PRO A 394 -39.52 -14.12 -22.89
CA PRO A 394 -38.53 -13.75 -23.90
C PRO A 394 -37.19 -13.54 -23.20
N LEU A 395 -36.13 -14.16 -23.74
CA LEU A 395 -34.77 -14.04 -23.23
C LEU A 395 -34.47 -12.55 -22.97
N PRO A 396 -33.82 -12.19 -21.85
CA PRO A 396 -33.49 -10.80 -21.59
C PRO A 396 -32.65 -10.29 -22.77
N LYS A 397 -33.23 -9.43 -23.61
CA LYS A 397 -32.43 -8.61 -24.52
C LYS A 397 -31.59 -7.74 -23.60
N LEU A 398 -30.27 -7.86 -23.74
CA LEU A 398 -29.34 -7.01 -23.01
C LEU A 398 -29.77 -5.55 -23.16
N PRO A 399 -29.59 -4.71 -22.13
CA PRO A 399 -29.65 -3.27 -22.37
C PRO A 399 -28.67 -2.96 -23.51
N GLU A 400 -29.11 -2.21 -24.54
CA GLU A 400 -28.35 -1.90 -25.76
C GLU A 400 -27.07 -1.05 -25.50
N GLU A 401 -26.63 -0.97 -24.25
CA GLU A 401 -25.63 -0.09 -23.66
C GLU A 401 -24.44 -0.86 -23.02
N GLU A 402 -24.48 -2.20 -22.94
CA GLU A 402 -23.40 -3.02 -22.38
C GLU A 402 -22.94 -4.12 -23.34
N GLU A 403 -21.65 -4.12 -23.68
CA GLU A 403 -21.02 -5.12 -24.54
C GLU A 403 -20.03 -5.98 -23.75
N ALA A 404 -20.08 -7.31 -23.91
CA ALA A 404 -19.08 -8.19 -23.29
C ALA A 404 -17.75 -8.07 -24.05
N VAL A 405 -16.70 -7.64 -23.35
CA VAL A 405 -15.35 -7.48 -23.90
C VAL A 405 -14.43 -8.64 -23.56
N GLY A 406 -14.75 -9.40 -22.50
CA GLY A 406 -13.98 -10.57 -22.10
C GLY A 406 -14.65 -11.36 -21.00
N ILE A 407 -13.98 -12.43 -20.58
CA ILE A 407 -14.35 -13.27 -19.45
C ILE A 407 -13.18 -13.29 -18.49
N ILE A 408 -13.48 -13.18 -17.20
CA ILE A 408 -12.50 -13.31 -16.14
C ILE A 408 -12.91 -14.44 -15.20
N THR A 409 -11.94 -15.25 -14.80
CA THR A 409 -12.13 -16.38 -13.90
C THR A 409 -11.42 -16.17 -12.57
N MET A 410 -11.74 -17.00 -11.59
CA MET A 410 -11.02 -16.99 -10.31
C MET A 410 -9.55 -17.38 -10.49
N GLU A 411 -9.24 -18.17 -11.51
CA GLU A 411 -7.88 -18.61 -11.83
C GLU A 411 -7.03 -17.44 -12.29
N ASP A 412 -7.49 -16.68 -13.29
CA ASP A 412 -6.79 -15.47 -13.79
C ASP A 412 -6.44 -14.50 -12.64
N VAL A 413 -7.37 -14.32 -11.68
CA VAL A 413 -7.15 -13.43 -10.52
C VAL A 413 -6.11 -13.99 -9.55
N ILE A 414 -6.01 -15.32 -9.43
CA ILE A 414 -5.01 -15.98 -8.58
C ILE A 414 -3.65 -16.03 -9.28
N GLU A 415 -3.59 -16.23 -10.59
CA GLU A 415 -2.35 -16.11 -11.37
C GLU A 415 -1.74 -14.72 -11.20
N GLU A 416 -2.58 -13.67 -11.24
CA GLU A 416 -2.14 -12.30 -10.96
C GLU A 416 -1.62 -12.07 -9.53
N LEU A 417 -2.13 -12.85 -8.56
CA LEU A 417 -1.68 -12.81 -7.18
C LEU A 417 -0.36 -13.56 -6.99
N LEU A 418 -0.20 -14.71 -7.67
CA LEU A 418 0.99 -15.55 -7.63
C LEU A 418 2.10 -15.06 -8.57
N GLN A 419 1.74 -14.22 -9.55
CA GLN A 419 2.61 -13.75 -10.64
C GLN A 419 3.19 -14.89 -11.48
N GLU A 420 2.49 -16.02 -11.52
CA GLU A 420 2.86 -17.25 -12.23
C GLU A 420 1.60 -17.88 -12.84
N GLU A 421 1.75 -18.50 -14.01
CA GLU A 421 0.67 -19.27 -14.65
C GLU A 421 0.38 -20.54 -13.84
N ILE A 422 -0.91 -20.87 -13.71
CA ILE A 422 -1.34 -22.13 -13.11
C ILE A 422 -1.55 -23.14 -14.24
N PHE A 423 -0.65 -24.11 -14.32
CA PHE A 423 -0.80 -25.21 -15.26
C PHE A 423 -1.81 -26.23 -14.75
N ASP A 424 -2.87 -26.46 -15.53
CA ASP A 424 -3.84 -27.53 -15.28
C ASP A 424 -3.44 -28.82 -16.02
N GLU A 425 -4.06 -29.94 -15.67
CA GLU A 425 -3.72 -31.26 -16.22
C GLU A 425 -3.98 -31.39 -17.73
N THR A 426 -4.72 -30.45 -18.32
CA THR A 426 -5.01 -30.38 -19.76
C THR A 426 -4.03 -29.53 -20.57
N ASP A 427 -3.10 -28.83 -19.92
CA ASP A 427 -2.15 -27.96 -20.61
C ASP A 427 -1.02 -28.80 -21.23
N HIS A 428 -0.99 -28.82 -22.56
CA HIS A 428 0.04 -29.55 -23.29
C HIS A 428 1.33 -28.73 -23.36
N HIS A 429 2.42 -29.27 -22.82
CA HIS A 429 3.77 -28.77 -23.09
C HIS A 429 4.03 -28.78 -24.60
N VAL A 430 4.06 -27.61 -25.21
CA VAL A 430 4.82 -27.44 -26.46
C VAL A 430 6.28 -27.35 -26.02
N GLU A 431 6.94 -28.50 -25.90
CA GLU A 431 8.40 -28.53 -25.86
C GLU A 431 8.90 -28.00 -27.21
N ASP A 432 9.20 -26.71 -27.26
CA ASP A 432 9.93 -26.10 -28.37
C ASP A 432 11.25 -26.87 -28.54
N SER A 433 11.31 -27.66 -29.61
CA SER A 433 12.45 -28.50 -30.01
C SER A 433 13.54 -27.71 -30.73
#